data_AF-Q8WS67-F1
#
_entry.id   AF-Q8WS67-F1
#
_cell.length_a   1.000
_cell.length_b   1.000
_cell.length_c   1.000
_cell.angle_alpha   90.00
_cell.angle_beta   90.00
_cell.angle_gamma   90.00
#
_symmetry.space_group_name_H-M   'P 1'
#
loop_
_entity.id
_entity.type
_entity.pdbx_description
1 polymer ?
#
loop_
_entity_poly.entity_id
_entity_poly.type
_entity_poly.pdbx_seq_one_letter_code
_entity_poly.pdbx_strand_id
1 'polypeptide(L)'
;RGTTYPVINCPPLKAETMPIDVWSSLNLPSGLGCATVLYPEAAALNAAQILGLSNYMIWAKLRVKQLNNFVTLKKADKQVRGVRKA
;
A
#
# COMPACT_ATOMS: atom_id res chain seq x y z
N ARG A 1 -20.05 -16.59 -8.26
CA ARG A 1 -20.55 -15.33 -8.89
C ARG A 1 -19.50 -14.26 -8.64
N GLY A 2 -18.96 -13.62 -9.67
CA GLY A 2 -17.93 -12.56 -9.55
C GLY A 2 -18.51 -11.16 -9.32
N THR A 3 -17.65 -10.19 -9.04
CA THR A 3 -17.98 -8.77 -8.88
C THR A 3 -17.26 -7.93 -9.94
N THR A 4 -17.86 -6.80 -10.33
CA THR A 4 -17.24 -5.78 -11.19
C THR A 4 -16.53 -4.70 -10.37
N TYR A 5 -16.72 -4.68 -9.05
CA TYR A 5 -16.00 -3.77 -8.17
C TYR A 5 -14.53 -4.17 -8.03
N PRO A 6 -13.63 -3.21 -7.77
CA PRO A 6 -12.22 -3.50 -7.55
C PRO A 6 -12.02 -4.51 -6.42
N VAL A 7 -11.14 -5.49 -6.65
CA VAL A 7 -10.74 -6.49 -5.66
C VAL A 7 -9.25 -6.33 -5.38
N ILE A 8 -8.89 -6.29 -4.10
CA ILE A 8 -7.50 -6.21 -3.64
C ILE A 8 -7.20 -7.50 -2.86
N ASN A 9 -6.30 -8.32 -3.38
CA ASN A 9 -5.77 -9.49 -2.70
C ASN A 9 -4.75 -9.02 -1.67
N CYS A 10 -4.94 -9.39 -0.41
CA CYS A 10 -3.97 -9.20 0.67
C CYS A 10 -3.77 -10.54 1.39
N PRO A 11 -3.00 -11.47 0.79
CA PRO A 11 -2.87 -12.80 1.36
C PRO A 11 -2.19 -12.74 2.75
N PRO A 12 -2.59 -13.59 3.70
CA PRO A 12 -1.95 -13.68 5.01
C PRO A 12 -0.65 -14.49 4.88
N LEU A 13 0.47 -13.81 4.73
CA LEU A 13 1.71 -14.44 4.31
C LEU A 13 2.61 -14.71 5.52
N LYS A 14 3.08 -15.96 5.64
CA LYS A 14 4.13 -16.36 6.58
C LYS A 14 5.48 -16.27 5.89
N ALA A 15 6.53 -15.86 6.61
CA ALA A 15 7.85 -15.63 6.02
C ALA A 15 8.39 -16.83 5.23
N GLU A 16 8.05 -18.04 5.68
CA GLU A 16 8.53 -19.30 5.11
C GLU A 16 7.79 -19.69 3.82
N THR A 17 6.50 -19.37 3.69
CA THR A 17 5.66 -19.77 2.55
C THR A 17 5.38 -18.63 1.56
N MET A 18 5.77 -17.40 1.92
CA MET A 18 5.63 -16.17 1.11
C MET A 18 5.94 -16.37 -0.38
N PRO A 19 7.08 -16.97 -0.78
CA PRO A 19 7.47 -17.03 -2.20
C PRO A 19 6.57 -17.95 -3.02
N ILE A 20 5.88 -18.90 -2.40
CA ILE A 20 5.02 -19.88 -3.07
C ILE A 20 3.58 -19.37 -3.08
N ASP A 21 3.06 -18.98 -1.90
CA ASP A 21 1.65 -18.62 -1.74
C ASP A 21 1.28 -17.35 -2.51
N VAL A 22 2.21 -16.41 -2.69
CA VAL A 22 1.96 -15.15 -3.43
C VAL A 22 1.61 -15.39 -4.90
N TRP A 23 2.13 -16.46 -5.51
CA TRP A 23 1.85 -16.78 -6.91
C TRP A 23 0.38 -17.10 -7.15
N SER A 24 -0.33 -17.65 -6.16
CA SER A 24 -1.77 -17.89 -6.26
C SER A 24 -2.59 -16.61 -6.48
N SER A 25 -2.08 -15.46 -6.03
CA SER A 25 -2.72 -14.16 -6.19
C SER A 25 -2.25 -13.39 -7.43
N LEU A 26 -1.09 -13.74 -8.00
CA LEU A 26 -0.51 -13.09 -9.17
C LEU A 26 -0.83 -13.83 -10.48
N ASN A 27 -0.87 -15.16 -10.44
CA ASN A 27 -1.15 -16.00 -11.60
C ASN A 27 -2.66 -16.14 -11.80
N LEU A 28 -3.25 -15.18 -12.49
CA LEU A 28 -4.68 -15.09 -12.73
C LEU A 28 -5.01 -15.39 -14.21
N PRO A 29 -6.18 -16.00 -14.49
CA PRO A 29 -6.63 -16.16 -15.87
C PRO A 29 -6.96 -14.80 -16.51
N SER A 30 -6.97 -14.77 -17.85
CA SER A 30 -7.34 -13.57 -18.60
C SER A 30 -8.76 -13.10 -18.26
N GLY A 31 -8.95 -11.78 -18.18
CA GLY A 31 -10.22 -11.17 -17.80
C GLY A 31 -10.38 -10.91 -16.29
N LEU A 32 -9.42 -11.28 -15.45
CA LEU A 32 -9.35 -10.87 -14.04
C LEU A 32 -8.27 -9.80 -13.84
N GLY A 33 -8.64 -8.66 -13.28
CA GLY A 33 -7.75 -7.52 -13.04
C GLY A 33 -7.66 -7.12 -11.57
N CYS A 34 -7.55 -8.07 -10.64
CA CYS A 34 -7.39 -7.75 -9.24
C CYS A 34 -5.95 -7.30 -8.91
N ALA A 35 -5.83 -6.38 -7.95
CA ALA A 35 -4.55 -5.91 -7.46
C ALA A 35 -4.08 -6.81 -6.31
N THR A 36 -2.76 -6.98 -6.15
CA THR A 36 -2.18 -7.72 -5.02
C THR A 36 -1.31 -6.79 -4.18
N VAL A 37 -1.58 -6.72 -2.87
CA VAL A 37 -0.84 -5.91 -1.90
C VAL A 37 -0.50 -6.77 -0.69
N LEU A 38 0.78 -6.86 -0.31
CA LEU A 38 1.24 -7.83 0.69
C LEU A 38 0.94 -7.43 2.14
N TYR A 39 0.87 -6.13 2.44
CA TYR A 39 0.70 -5.61 3.79
C TYR A 39 -0.71 -5.07 4.00
N PRO A 40 -1.37 -5.37 5.15
CA PRO A 40 -2.74 -4.97 5.38
C PRO A 40 -2.92 -3.45 5.41
N GLU A 41 -1.95 -2.70 5.96
CA GLU A 41 -2.00 -1.23 5.99
C GLU A 41 -1.87 -0.65 4.57
N ALA A 42 -1.07 -1.28 3.71
CA ALA A 42 -0.93 -0.88 2.32
C ALA A 42 -2.19 -1.23 1.51
N ALA A 43 -2.85 -2.35 1.80
CA ALA A 43 -4.10 -2.72 1.16
C ALA A 43 -5.22 -1.71 1.49
N ALA A 44 -5.32 -1.30 2.76
CA ALA A 44 -6.23 -0.23 3.18
C ALA A 44 -5.90 1.11 2.49
N LEU A 45 -4.62 1.42 2.30
CA LEU A 45 -4.19 2.63 1.58
C LEU A 45 -4.53 2.58 0.09
N ASN A 46 -4.40 1.43 -0.56
CA ASN A 46 -4.81 1.23 -1.95
C ASN A 46 -6.33 1.42 -2.11
N ALA A 47 -7.13 0.80 -1.23
CA ALA A 47 -8.57 1.02 -1.20
C ALA A 47 -8.93 2.50 -0.99
N ALA A 48 -8.25 3.18 -0.06
CA ALA A 48 -8.43 4.61 0.16
C ALA A 48 -8.07 5.45 -1.07
N GLN A 49 -7.02 5.09 -1.83
CA GLN A 49 -6.65 5.78 -3.07
C GLN A 49 -7.74 5.64 -4.14
N ILE A 50 -8.31 4.44 -4.32
CA ILE A 50 -9.43 4.20 -5.24
C ILE A 50 -10.62 5.08 -4.85
N LEU A 51 -11.01 5.07 -3.56
CA LEU A 51 -12.13 5.89 -3.06
C LEU A 51 -11.83 7.40 -3.10
N GLY A 52 -10.55 7.78 -2.99
CA GLY A 52 -10.12 9.17 -3.07
C GLY A 52 -10.34 9.81 -4.45
N LEU A 53 -10.53 9.01 -5.51
CA LEU A 53 -10.86 9.53 -6.84
C LEU A 53 -12.23 10.21 -6.89
N SER A 54 -13.19 9.74 -6.07
CA SER A 54 -14.55 10.28 -6.02
C SER A 54 -14.86 11.02 -4.70
N ASN A 55 -14.02 10.87 -3.67
CA ASN A 55 -14.22 11.50 -2.36
C ASN A 55 -13.05 12.42 -1.99
N TYR A 56 -13.30 13.74 -2.06
CA TYR A 56 -12.29 14.77 -1.79
C TYR A 56 -11.78 14.75 -0.34
N MET A 57 -12.59 14.32 0.64
CA MET A 57 -12.15 14.22 2.04
C MET A 57 -11.12 13.11 2.21
N ILE A 58 -11.32 11.96 1.54
CA ILE A 58 -10.35 10.86 1.54
C ILE A 58 -9.08 11.30 0.81
N TRP A 59 -9.22 11.94 -0.36
CA TRP A 59 -8.09 12.47 -1.11
C TRP A 59 -7.24 13.45 -0.29
N ALA A 60 -7.87 14.40 0.40
CA ALA A 60 -7.17 15.37 1.24
C ALA A 60 -6.38 14.69 2.36
N LYS A 61 -6.97 13.69 3.03
CA LYS A 61 -6.27 12.89 4.05
C LYS A 61 -5.06 12.13 3.48
N LEU A 62 -5.20 11.55 2.29
CA LEU A 62 -4.08 10.89 1.60
C LEU A 62 -2.96 11.89 1.26
N ARG A 63 -3.31 13.08 0.79
CA ARG A 63 -2.33 14.12 0.45
C ARG A 63 -1.56 14.59 1.67
N VAL A 64 -2.25 14.81 2.79
CA VAL A 64 -1.62 15.15 4.08
C VAL A 64 -0.71 14.01 4.57
N LYS A 65 -1.16 12.75 4.45
CA LYS A 65 -0.33 11.58 4.81
C LYS A 65 0.98 11.53 4.02
N GLN A 66 0.94 11.77 2.70
CA GLN A 66 2.15 11.83 1.87
C GLN A 66 3.10 12.96 2.31
N LEU A 67 2.57 14.15 2.59
CA LEU A 67 3.36 15.29 3.07
C LEU A 67 4.02 14.97 4.41
N ASN A 68 3.27 14.39 5.35
CA ASN A 68 3.79 14.01 6.66
C ASN A 68 4.92 12.99 6.53
N ASN A 69 4.79 11.98 5.66
CA ASN A 69 5.86 11.02 5.40
C ASN A 69 7.14 11.71 4.90
N PHE A 70 7.01 12.65 3.96
CA PHE A 70 8.14 13.42 3.45
C PHE A 70 8.82 14.26 4.54
N VAL A 71 8.03 14.97 5.35
CA VAL A 71 8.54 15.79 6.46
C VAL A 71 9.24 14.92 7.50
N THR A 72 8.68 13.75 7.84
CA THR A 72 9.28 12.80 8.77
C THR A 72 10.64 12.31 8.28
N LEU A 73 10.76 11.94 7.00
CA LEU A 73 12.03 11.54 6.40
C LEU A 73 13.07 12.67 6.44
N LYS A 74 12.67 13.91 6.12
CA LYS A 74 13.57 15.07 6.20
C LYS A 74 14.05 15.36 7.63
N LYS A 75 13.17 15.22 8.62
CA LYS A 75 13.54 15.37 10.04
C LYS A 75 14.51 14.28 10.49
N ALA A 76 14.24 13.02 10.12
CA ALA A 76 15.11 11.89 10.43
C ALA A 76 16.52 12.06 9.80
N ASP A 77 16.60 12.47 8.53
CA ASP A 77 17.89 12.77 7.87
C ASP A 77 18.67 13.87 8.62
N LYS A 78 18.02 14.96 9.04
CA LYS A 78 18.66 16.02 9.83
C LYS A 78 19.24 15.49 11.16
N GLN A 79 18.52 14.61 11.86
CA GLN A 79 18.96 14.03 13.12
C GLN A 79 20.20 13.14 12.93
N VAL A 80 20.17 12.24 11.94
CA VAL A 80 21.29 11.32 11.67
C VAL A 80 22.55 12.06 11.21
N ARG A 81 22.41 13.15 10.44
CA ARG A 81 23.55 14.00 10.05
C ARG A 81 24.24 14.69 11.23
N GLY A 82 23.51 15.03 12.28
CA GLY A 82 24.07 15.60 13.50
C GLY A 82 24.96 14.62 14.26
N VAL A 83 24.59 13.33 14.26
CA VAL A 83 25.34 12.26 14.93
C VAL A 83 26.64 11.92 14.20
N ARG A 84 26.67 12.02 12.85
CA ARG A 84 27.90 11.77 12.06
C ARG A 84 28.99 12.84 12.19
N LYS A 85 28.69 13.99 12.79
CA LYS A 85 29.66 15.09 13.02
C LYS A 85 30.24 15.10 14.44
N ALA A 86 29.83 14.18 15.30
CA ALA A 86 30.37 13.97 16.64
C ALA A 86 31.44 12.86 16.62
#